data_AF-A0A931UFF1-F1
#
_entry.id   AF-A0A931UFF1-F1
#
_cell.length_a   1.000
_cell.length_b   1.000
_cell.length_c   1.000
_cell.angle_alpha   90.00
_cell.angle_beta   90.00
_cell.angle_gamma   90.00
#
_symmetry.space_group_name_H-M   'P 1'
#
loop_
_entity.id
_entity.type
_entity.pdbx_description
1 polymer ?
#
loop_
_entity_poly.entity_id
_entity_poly.type
_entity_poly.pdbx_seq_one_letter_code
_entity_poly.pdbx_strand_id
1 'polypeptide(L)'
;VLPLLEVPNIFTALVAGQIDAGVVSPPTNSRARKAGLNELMNIAKEGPEYVSVAIGTTRAYIRANEGTVRRVVRAYAEGVHLFRTNKQVGIRVLGKYTKLKDQDILEDAYNQFQDYLHVPPYVSRKGIEAILAEVGEKEPAARQVKADDILDMRFVSELEKEGFFKKPGGK
;
A
#
# COMPACT_ATOMS: atom_id res chain seq x y z
N VAL A 1 -28.19 2.07 -9.47
CA VAL A 1 -27.22 1.79 -8.40
C VAL A 1 -25.92 2.49 -8.76
N LEU A 2 -25.38 3.33 -7.87
CA LEU A 2 -24.09 3.99 -8.11
C LEU A 2 -22.94 2.97 -7.92
N PRO A 3 -21.98 2.85 -8.85
CA PRO A 3 -20.90 1.87 -8.76
C PRO A 3 -19.77 2.33 -7.83
N LEU A 4 -20.04 2.39 -6.52
CA LEU A 4 -19.16 2.96 -5.49
C LEU A 4 -18.06 2.00 -4.97
N LEU A 5 -17.76 0.92 -5.69
CA LEU A 5 -16.72 -0.04 -5.29
C LEU A 5 -15.31 0.47 -5.58
N GLU A 6 -15.18 1.33 -6.59
CA GLU A 6 -13.90 1.86 -7.06
C GLU A 6 -13.69 3.29 -6.54
N VAL A 7 -12.51 3.56 -5.99
CA VAL A 7 -12.16 4.87 -5.41
C VAL A 7 -12.40 6.04 -6.39
N PRO A 8 -12.06 5.96 -7.69
CA PRO A 8 -12.40 7.02 -8.64
C PRO A 8 -13.90 7.32 -8.76
N ASN A 9 -14.76 6.29 -8.68
CA ASN A 9 -16.21 6.46 -8.77
C ASN A 9 -16.78 7.10 -7.50
N ILE A 10 -16.23 6.75 -6.32
CA ILE A 10 -16.57 7.40 -5.04
C ILE A 10 -16.26 8.90 -5.13
N PHE A 11 -15.07 9.26 -5.63
CA PHE A 11 -14.69 10.66 -5.81
C PHE A 11 -15.64 11.41 -6.76
N THR A 12 -15.99 10.82 -7.91
CA THR A 12 -16.94 11.45 -8.84
C THR A 12 -18.32 11.64 -8.22
N ALA A 13 -18.83 10.67 -7.46
CA ALA A 13 -20.12 10.77 -6.78
C ALA A 13 -20.12 11.86 -5.70
N LEU A 14 -19.02 12.00 -4.94
CA LEU A 14 -18.84 13.07 -3.95
C LEU A 14 -18.90 14.45 -4.60
N VAL A 15 -18.10 14.67 -5.66
CA VAL A 15 -18.06 15.98 -6.35
C VAL A 15 -19.39 16.31 -7.03
N ALA A 16 -20.12 15.29 -7.49
CA ALA A 16 -21.46 15.46 -8.06
C ALA A 16 -22.57 15.67 -7.02
N GLY A 17 -22.26 15.64 -5.72
CA GLY A 17 -23.25 15.76 -4.64
C GLY A 17 -24.23 14.57 -4.58
N GLN A 18 -23.85 13.41 -5.12
CA GLN A 18 -24.69 12.22 -5.13
C GLN A 18 -24.59 11.40 -3.84
N ILE A 19 -23.52 11.61 -3.07
CA ILE A 19 -23.28 11.02 -1.75
C ILE A 19 -22.66 12.07 -0.83
N ASP A 20 -22.94 11.98 0.47
CA ASP A 20 -22.46 12.94 1.47
C ASP A 20 -21.04 12.65 1.96
N ALA A 21 -20.62 11.38 1.94
CA ALA A 21 -19.31 10.92 2.40
C ALA A 21 -18.85 9.66 1.65
N GLY A 22 -17.53 9.47 1.58
CA GLY A 22 -16.93 8.31 0.93
C GLY A 22 -15.43 8.20 1.19
N VAL A 23 -14.90 6.97 1.12
CA VAL A 23 -13.47 6.71 1.31
C VAL A 23 -12.73 6.98 0.01
N VAL A 24 -11.70 7.82 0.09
CA VAL A 24 -10.82 8.18 -1.03
C VAL A 24 -9.37 7.93 -0.65
N SER A 25 -8.53 7.63 -1.64
CA SER A 25 -7.09 7.40 -1.47
C SER A 25 -6.30 8.22 -2.49
N PRO A 26 -4.96 8.38 -2.32
CA PRO A 26 -4.14 9.06 -3.31
C PRO A 26 -4.31 8.49 -4.71
N PRO A 27 -4.53 9.34 -5.73
CA PRO A 27 -4.52 10.82 -5.69
C PRO A 27 -5.90 11.48 -5.53
N THR A 28 -6.97 10.70 -5.37
CA THR A 28 -8.34 11.22 -5.33
C THR A 28 -8.66 12.03 -4.08
N ASN A 29 -8.01 11.75 -2.94
CA ASN A 29 -8.13 12.57 -1.74
C ASN A 29 -7.55 13.99 -1.95
N SER A 30 -6.41 14.10 -2.62
CA SER A 30 -5.82 15.39 -3.01
C SER A 30 -6.76 16.19 -3.91
N ARG A 31 -7.40 15.52 -4.87
CA ARG A 31 -8.41 16.13 -5.76
C ARG A 31 -9.66 16.55 -4.99
N ALA A 32 -10.13 15.74 -4.04
CA ALA A 32 -11.28 16.05 -3.19
C ALA A 32 -11.05 17.33 -2.38
N ARG A 33 -9.87 17.47 -1.75
CA ARG A 33 -9.51 18.71 -1.04
C ARG A 33 -9.43 19.92 -1.98
N LYS A 34 -8.81 19.77 -3.15
CA LYS A 34 -8.81 20.84 -4.18
C LYS A 34 -10.23 21.21 -4.67
N ALA A 35 -11.18 20.28 -4.63
CA ALA A 35 -12.58 20.49 -4.95
C ALA A 35 -13.42 21.09 -3.79
N GLY A 36 -12.79 21.42 -2.66
CA GLY A 36 -13.46 22.02 -1.50
C GLY A 36 -14.15 21.04 -0.56
N LEU A 37 -13.92 19.73 -0.73
CA LEU A 37 -14.42 18.72 0.21
C LEU A 37 -13.56 18.67 1.47
N ASN A 38 -14.20 18.41 2.62
CA ASN A 38 -13.54 18.32 3.92
C ASN A 38 -13.06 16.89 4.21
N GLU A 39 -11.82 16.77 4.70
CA GLU A 39 -11.30 15.49 5.23
C GLU A 39 -11.89 15.27 6.63
N LEU A 40 -12.69 14.22 6.79
CA LEU A 40 -13.32 13.89 8.08
C LEU A 40 -12.38 13.10 9.00
N MET A 41 -11.55 12.22 8.42
CA MET A 41 -10.60 11.37 9.14
C MET A 41 -9.53 10.86 8.17
N ASN A 42 -8.28 10.84 8.62
CA ASN A 42 -7.19 10.17 7.91
C ASN A 42 -6.98 8.75 8.45
N ILE A 43 -7.61 7.75 7.85
CA ILE A 43 -7.56 6.35 8.31
C ILE A 43 -6.11 5.83 8.39
N ALA A 44 -5.20 6.32 7.55
CA ALA A 44 -3.81 5.87 7.59
C ALA A 44 -3.01 6.42 8.78
N LYS A 45 -3.48 7.50 9.42
CA LYS A 45 -2.84 8.12 10.59
C LYS A 45 -3.61 7.85 11.89
N GLU A 46 -4.93 7.88 11.80
CA GLU A 46 -5.85 7.85 12.93
C GLU A 46 -6.56 6.50 13.07
N GLY A 47 -6.52 5.67 12.01
CA GLY A 47 -7.16 4.36 12.00
C GLY A 47 -6.33 3.28 12.69
N PRO A 48 -6.91 2.08 12.84
CA PRO A 48 -6.18 0.93 13.34
C PRO A 48 -5.06 0.54 12.37
N GLU A 49 -4.02 -0.09 12.90
CA GLU A 49 -3.00 -0.72 12.08
C GLU A 49 -3.62 -1.80 11.19
N TYR A 50 -3.60 -1.57 9.88
CA TYR A 50 -4.31 -2.39 8.91
C TYR A 50 -3.50 -2.53 7.63
N VAL A 51 -3.42 -3.75 7.09
CA VAL A 51 -2.66 -4.02 5.85
C VAL A 51 -3.57 -3.78 4.66
N SER A 52 -3.48 -2.60 4.04
CA SER A 52 -4.28 -2.25 2.85
C SER A 52 -3.81 -2.98 1.59
N VAL A 53 -2.50 -3.13 1.40
CA VAL A 53 -1.90 -3.80 0.24
C VAL A 53 -0.75 -4.68 0.69
N ALA A 54 -0.70 -5.91 0.18
CA ALA A 54 0.41 -6.84 0.35
C ALA A 54 0.69 -7.58 -0.97
N ILE A 55 1.94 -8.02 -1.14
CA ILE A 55 2.34 -8.88 -2.27
C ILE A 55 2.25 -10.33 -1.81
N GLY A 56 1.44 -11.13 -2.50
CA GLY A 56 1.22 -12.53 -2.17
C GLY A 56 1.45 -13.47 -3.36
N THR A 57 1.85 -14.70 -3.06
CA THR A 57 1.84 -15.83 -3.99
C THR A 57 1.61 -17.13 -3.19
N THR A 58 1.54 -18.28 -3.86
CA THR A 58 1.26 -19.55 -3.18
C THR A 58 2.52 -20.14 -2.54
N ARG A 59 2.36 -20.85 -1.40
CA ARG A 59 3.45 -21.61 -0.77
C ARG A 59 4.10 -22.61 -1.72
N ALA A 60 3.31 -23.23 -2.61
CA ALA A 60 3.81 -24.15 -3.63
C ALA A 60 4.75 -23.44 -4.62
N TYR A 61 4.36 -22.26 -5.10
CA TYR A 61 5.21 -21.47 -5.98
C TYR A 61 6.50 -21.03 -5.29
N ILE A 62 6.43 -20.60 -4.02
CA ILE A 62 7.61 -20.23 -3.23
C ILE A 62 8.60 -21.38 -3.16
N ARG A 63 8.14 -22.59 -2.79
CA ARG A 63 9.02 -23.77 -2.69
C ARG A 63 9.66 -24.15 -4.02
N ALA A 64 8.91 -24.06 -5.12
CA ALA A 64 9.43 -24.41 -6.45
C ALA A 64 10.32 -23.32 -7.07
N ASN A 65 10.15 -22.06 -6.67
CA ASN A 65 10.75 -20.90 -7.34
C ASN A 65 11.42 -19.92 -6.36
N GLU A 66 12.03 -20.43 -5.30
CA GLU A 66 12.55 -19.64 -4.19
C GLU A 66 13.51 -18.52 -4.66
N GLY A 67 14.42 -18.84 -5.59
CA GLY A 67 15.33 -17.86 -6.18
C GLY A 67 14.62 -16.72 -6.92
N THR A 68 13.50 -17.01 -7.59
CA THR A 68 12.69 -15.99 -8.27
C THR A 68 11.97 -15.12 -7.25
N VAL A 69 11.34 -15.72 -6.22
CA VAL A 69 10.66 -14.96 -5.16
C VAL A 69 11.63 -14.04 -4.44
N ARG A 70 12.83 -14.53 -4.08
CA ARG A 70 13.90 -13.73 -3.48
C ARG A 70 14.29 -12.54 -4.33
N ARG A 71 14.46 -12.73 -5.65
CA ARG A 71 14.77 -11.62 -6.58
C ARG A 71 13.63 -10.62 -6.69
N VAL A 72 12.38 -11.06 -6.70
CA VAL A 72 11.21 -10.18 -6.72
C VAL A 72 11.12 -9.32 -5.45
N VAL A 73 11.30 -9.93 -4.27
CA VAL A 73 11.29 -9.20 -2.99
C VAL A 73 12.44 -8.18 -2.93
N ARG A 74 13.64 -8.55 -3.41
CA ARG A 74 14.76 -7.62 -3.55
C ARG A 74 14.45 -6.46 -4.49
N ALA A 75 13.95 -6.75 -5.69
CA ALA A 75 13.60 -5.71 -6.66
C ALA A 75 12.52 -4.76 -6.14
N TYR A 76 11.54 -5.28 -5.39
CA TYR A 76 10.55 -4.45 -4.70
C TYR A 76 11.22 -3.54 -3.66
N ALA A 77 12.09 -4.09 -2.81
CA ALA A 77 12.82 -3.32 -1.81
C ALA A 77 13.72 -2.22 -2.44
N GLU A 78 14.41 -2.53 -3.54
CA GLU A 78 15.19 -1.56 -4.33
C GLU A 78 14.29 -0.46 -4.91
N GLY A 79 13.14 -0.84 -5.48
CA GLY A 79 12.17 0.10 -6.05
C GLY A 79 11.60 1.04 -5.00
N VAL A 80 11.24 0.53 -3.82
CA VAL A 80 10.77 1.36 -2.70
C VAL A 80 11.89 2.28 -2.21
N HIS A 81 13.11 1.79 -2.07
CA HIS A 81 14.25 2.61 -1.67
C HIS A 81 14.50 3.75 -2.67
N LEU A 82 14.50 3.45 -3.98
CA LEU A 82 14.67 4.44 -5.03
C LEU A 82 13.52 5.46 -5.03
N PHE A 83 12.28 5.00 -4.87
CA PHE A 83 11.12 5.88 -4.77
C PHE A 83 11.30 6.87 -3.62
N ARG A 84 11.70 6.40 -2.42
CA ARG A 84 11.82 7.24 -1.23
C ARG A 84 13.02 8.18 -1.25
N THR A 85 14.13 7.77 -1.85
CA THR A 85 15.38 8.55 -1.85
C THR A 85 15.55 9.45 -3.07
N ASN A 86 14.78 9.23 -4.14
CA ASN A 86 14.81 10.05 -5.35
C ASN A 86 13.40 10.57 -5.71
N LYS A 87 13.07 11.75 -5.16
CA LYS A 87 11.78 12.42 -5.40
C LYS A 87 11.46 12.62 -6.89
N GLN A 88 12.44 12.96 -7.72
CA GLN A 88 12.21 13.17 -9.15
C GLN A 88 11.78 11.88 -9.86
N VAL A 89 12.41 10.75 -9.51
CA VAL A 89 12.01 9.43 -10.03
C VAL A 89 10.62 9.07 -9.52
N GLY A 90 10.36 9.23 -8.22
CA GLY A 90 9.06 8.94 -7.62
C GLY A 90 7.91 9.70 -8.28
N ILE A 91 8.03 11.03 -8.43
CA ILE A 91 7.05 11.88 -9.11
C ILE A 91 6.83 11.44 -10.56
N ARG A 92 7.91 11.16 -11.31
CA ARG A 92 7.83 10.73 -12.71
C ARG A 92 7.08 9.40 -12.86
N VAL A 93 7.39 8.43 -12.00
CA VAL A 93 6.74 7.11 -11.98
C VAL A 93 5.26 7.25 -11.61
N LEU A 94 4.95 8.08 -10.59
CA LEU A 94 3.56 8.38 -10.24
C LEU A 94 2.82 8.98 -11.43
N GLY A 95 3.34 10.03 -12.07
CA GLY A 95 2.71 10.65 -13.25
C GLY A 95 2.47 9.65 -14.38
N LYS A 96 3.44 8.77 -14.66
CA LYS A 96 3.32 7.73 -15.69
C LYS A 96 2.16 6.76 -15.41
N TYR A 97 2.09 6.19 -14.21
CA TYR A 97 1.14 5.11 -13.92
C TYR A 97 -0.22 5.59 -13.44
N THR A 98 -0.30 6.75 -12.79
CA THR A 98 -1.57 7.36 -12.37
C THR A 98 -2.19 8.27 -13.44
N LYS A 99 -1.44 8.53 -14.53
CA LYS A 99 -1.81 9.46 -15.62
C LYS A 99 -2.08 10.89 -15.12
N LEU A 100 -1.50 11.27 -13.98
CA LEU A 100 -1.58 12.61 -13.44
C LEU A 100 -0.63 13.56 -14.15
N LYS A 101 -1.07 14.81 -14.32
CA LYS A 101 -0.27 15.92 -14.86
C LYS A 101 -0.16 17.11 -13.91
N ASP A 102 -1.07 17.22 -12.95
CA ASP A 102 -1.06 18.28 -11.94
C ASP A 102 0.09 18.04 -10.96
N GLN A 103 1.03 18.98 -10.92
CA GLN A 103 2.26 18.85 -10.16
C GLN A 103 1.99 18.83 -8.65
N ASP A 104 1.10 19.65 -8.13
CA ASP A 104 0.83 19.68 -6.68
C ASP A 104 0.19 18.36 -6.22
N ILE A 105 -0.72 17.80 -7.03
CA ILE A 105 -1.32 16.49 -6.74
C ILE A 105 -0.26 15.39 -6.77
N LEU A 106 0.69 15.46 -7.71
CA LEU A 106 1.81 14.52 -7.76
C LEU A 106 2.73 14.61 -6.56
N GLU A 107 3.03 15.83 -6.11
CA GLU A 107 3.87 16.06 -4.93
C GLU A 107 3.18 15.60 -3.64
N ASP A 108 1.90 15.92 -3.49
CA ASP A 108 1.11 15.46 -2.34
C ASP A 108 0.98 13.93 -2.33
N ALA A 109 0.69 13.31 -3.49
CA ALA A 109 0.65 11.85 -3.60
C ALA A 109 2.02 11.22 -3.27
N TYR A 110 3.12 11.80 -3.77
CA TYR A 110 4.47 11.34 -3.43
C TYR A 110 4.72 11.36 -1.92
N ASN A 111 4.42 12.48 -1.26
CA ASN A 111 4.61 12.62 0.18
C ASN A 111 3.78 11.59 0.95
N GLN A 112 2.52 11.38 0.57
CA GLN A 112 1.66 10.38 1.23
C GLN A 112 2.16 8.94 1.02
N PHE A 113 2.63 8.59 -0.18
CA PHE A 113 3.19 7.25 -0.43
C PHE A 113 4.52 7.01 0.30
N GLN A 114 5.29 8.04 0.64
CA GLN A 114 6.49 7.86 1.48
C GLN A 114 6.15 7.35 2.89
N ASP A 115 5.00 7.75 3.43
CA ASP A 115 4.50 7.27 4.73
C ASP A 115 4.00 5.82 4.63
N TYR A 116 3.40 5.43 3.50
CA TYR A 116 2.83 4.09 3.30
C TYR A 116 3.85 3.03 2.94
N LEU A 117 4.95 3.39 2.28
CA LEU A 117 5.94 2.44 1.77
C LEU A 117 7.06 2.21 2.80
N HIS A 118 6.92 1.20 3.65
CA HIS A 118 7.91 0.88 4.68
C HIS A 118 9.25 0.37 4.13
N VAL A 119 10.35 0.72 4.81
CA VAL A 119 11.71 0.23 4.55
C VAL A 119 12.36 -0.13 5.90
N PRO A 120 12.63 -1.42 6.20
CA PRO A 120 12.38 -2.61 5.37
C PRO A 120 10.88 -2.86 5.11
N PRO A 121 10.51 -3.49 3.98
CA PRO A 121 9.11 -3.72 3.59
C PRO A 121 8.49 -4.92 4.32
N TYR A 122 8.50 -4.90 5.65
CA TYR A 122 7.77 -5.90 6.45
C TYR A 122 6.27 -5.64 6.42
N VAL A 123 5.50 -6.72 6.33
CA VAL A 123 4.05 -6.70 6.51
C VAL A 123 3.74 -6.78 8.00
N SER A 124 2.81 -5.94 8.47
CA SER A 124 2.38 -5.95 9.87
C SER A 124 1.66 -7.26 10.22
N ARG A 125 2.17 -7.98 11.21
CA ARG A 125 1.47 -9.12 11.81
C ARG A 125 0.15 -8.70 12.43
N LYS A 126 0.15 -7.63 13.23
CA LYS A 126 -1.03 -7.14 13.94
C LYS A 126 -2.12 -6.71 12.96
N GLY A 127 -1.74 -6.07 11.86
CA GLY A 127 -2.68 -5.70 10.80
C GLY A 127 -3.29 -6.91 10.09
N ILE A 128 -2.53 -7.99 9.88
CA ILE A 128 -3.06 -9.25 9.37
C ILE A 128 -4.01 -9.92 10.39
N GLU A 129 -3.68 -9.92 11.67
CA GLU A 129 -4.55 -10.46 12.72
C GLU A 129 -5.88 -9.69 12.78
N ALA A 130 -5.86 -8.37 12.64
CA ALA A 130 -7.07 -7.54 12.55
C ALA A 130 -7.93 -7.93 11.33
N ILE A 131 -7.31 -8.10 10.16
CA ILE A 131 -8.00 -8.57 8.95
C ILE A 131 -8.63 -9.95 9.15
N LEU A 132 -7.90 -10.90 9.75
CA LEU A 132 -8.41 -12.24 10.00
C LEU A 132 -9.59 -12.24 10.99
N ALA A 133 -9.55 -11.37 12.00
CA ALA A 133 -10.66 -11.18 12.93
C ALA A 133 -11.91 -10.64 12.22
N GLU A 134 -11.76 -9.59 11.41
CA GLU A 134 -12.84 -9.00 10.60
C GLU A 134 -13.44 -10.02 9.62
N VAL A 135 -12.58 -10.69 8.84
CA VAL A 135 -13.03 -11.73 7.91
C VAL A 135 -13.70 -12.87 8.67
N GLY A 136 -13.20 -13.21 9.85
CA GLY A 136 -13.78 -14.22 10.74
C GLY A 136 -15.22 -13.95 11.16
N GLU A 137 -15.68 -12.69 11.15
CA GLU A 137 -17.09 -12.35 11.41
C GLU A 137 -18.04 -12.92 10.36
N LYS A 138 -17.59 -12.97 9.10
CA LYS A 138 -18.38 -13.45 7.94
C LYS A 138 -18.01 -14.87 7.55
N GLU A 139 -16.74 -15.24 7.69
CA GLU A 139 -16.17 -16.53 7.29
C GLU A 139 -15.54 -17.22 8.51
N PRO A 140 -16.28 -18.08 9.24
CA PRO A 140 -15.80 -18.69 10.48
C PRO A 140 -14.48 -19.47 10.34
N ALA A 141 -14.17 -19.98 9.15
CA ALA A 141 -12.92 -20.67 8.87
C ALA A 141 -11.68 -19.77 9.05
N ALA A 142 -11.81 -18.46 8.80
CA ALA A 142 -10.71 -17.51 8.98
C ALA A 142 -10.26 -17.37 10.45
N ARG A 143 -11.15 -17.66 11.42
CA ARG A 143 -10.82 -17.63 12.86
C ARG A 143 -9.77 -18.68 13.26
N GLN A 144 -9.59 -19.72 12.44
CA GLN A 144 -8.62 -20.78 12.69
C GLN A 144 -7.27 -20.50 12.01
N VAL A 145 -7.22 -19.54 11.09
CA VAL A 145 -6.00 -19.14 10.38
C VAL A 145 -5.17 -18.25 11.29
N LYS A 146 -3.88 -18.56 11.44
CA LYS A 146 -2.93 -17.68 12.14
C LYS A 146 -2.24 -16.76 11.14
N ALA A 147 -1.76 -15.61 11.59
CA ALA A 147 -0.99 -14.72 10.72
C ALA A 147 0.22 -15.41 10.07
N ASP A 148 0.90 -16.31 10.80
CA ASP A 148 2.02 -17.12 10.28
C ASP A 148 1.63 -18.13 9.21
N ASP A 149 0.34 -18.45 9.09
CA ASP A 149 -0.12 -19.33 8.01
C ASP A 149 -0.07 -18.63 6.65
N ILE A 150 -0.11 -17.29 6.64
CA ILE A 150 -0.14 -16.48 5.42
C ILE A 150 1.07 -15.56 5.26
N LEU A 151 1.79 -15.24 6.35
CA LEU A 151 2.99 -14.43 6.31
C LEU A 151 4.26 -15.28 6.09
N ASP A 152 5.00 -14.96 5.03
CA ASP A 152 6.36 -15.45 4.82
C ASP A 152 7.32 -14.27 4.63
N MET A 153 7.82 -13.74 5.76
CA MET A 153 8.72 -12.58 5.77
C MET A 153 10.20 -12.97 5.70
N ARG A 154 10.53 -14.24 5.42
CA ARG A 154 11.92 -14.72 5.41
C ARG A 154 12.77 -14.00 4.36
N PHE A 155 12.22 -13.75 3.18
CA PHE A 155 12.91 -13.03 2.10
C PHE A 155 13.23 -11.56 2.47
N VAL A 156 12.36 -10.89 3.22
CA VAL A 156 12.64 -9.52 3.73
C VAL A 156 13.71 -9.58 4.81
N SER A 157 13.61 -10.56 5.73
CA SER A 157 14.59 -10.77 6.79
C SER A 157 15.99 -11.12 6.28
N GLU A 158 16.09 -11.91 5.22
CA GLU A 158 17.35 -12.19 4.53
C GLU A 158 18.03 -10.91 4.05
N LEU A 159 17.29 -10.03 3.35
CA LEU A 159 17.82 -8.74 2.88
C LEU A 159 18.28 -7.84 4.04
N GLU A 160 17.50 -7.80 5.13
CA GLU A 160 17.86 -7.04 6.31
C GLU A 160 19.15 -7.55 6.97
N LYS A 161 19.29 -8.88 7.11
CA LYS A 161 20.50 -9.52 7.65
C LYS A 161 21.73 -9.30 6.78
N GLU A 162 21.55 -9.25 5.46
CA GLU A 162 22.60 -8.87 4.51
C GLU A 162 23.02 -7.38 4.62
N GLY A 163 22.30 -6.59 5.42
CA GLY A 163 22.55 -5.16 5.60
C GLY A 163 22.10 -4.32 4.41
N PHE A 164 21.21 -4.85 3.56
CA PHE A 164 20.70 -4.17 2.38
C PHE A 164 20.13 -2.77 2.70
N PHE A 165 19.38 -2.66 3.81
CA PHE A 165 18.74 -1.41 4.24
C PHE A 165 19.65 -0.46 5.04
N LYS A 166 20.87 -0.89 5.41
CA LYS A 166 21.82 -0.08 6.20
C LYS A 166 22.71 0.81 5.33
N LYS A 167 22.74 0.58 4.01
CA LYS A 167 23.59 1.33 3.08
C LYS A 167 22.75 2.41 2.38
N PRO A 168 23.10 3.70 2.49
CA PRO A 168 22.51 4.73 1.63
C PRO A 168 23.07 4.52 0.22
N GLY A 169 22.22 4.05 -0.70
CA GLY A 169 22.63 3.67 -2.05
C GLY A 169 23.21 2.26 -2.09
N GLY A 170 22.40 1.31 -2.57
CA GLY A 170 22.93 0.05 -3.09
C GLY A 170 24.00 0.37 -4.14
N LYS A 171 25.13 -0.33 -4.06
CA LYS A 171 26.20 -0.24 -5.05
C LYS A 171 25.68 -0.57 -6.44
#